data_AF-A0A5B8ZCU0-F1
#
_entry.id   AF-A0A5B8ZCU0-F1
#
_cell.length_a   1.000
_cell.length_b   1.000
_cell.length_c   1.000
_cell.angle_alpha   90.00
_cell.angle_beta   90.00
_cell.angle_gamma   90.00
#
_symmetry.space_group_name_H-M   'P 1'
#
loop_
_entity.id
_entity.type
_entity.pdbx_description
1 polymer ?
#
loop_
_entity_poly.entity_id
_entity_poly.type
_entity_poly.pdbx_seq_one_letter_code
_entity_poly.pdbx_strand_id
1 'polypeptide(L)' 'MIKDMATLIGGFLTALLLFFGTIGVSFEWFTQDSINAFVVLISAAIALGINLYAVYKNTYVLTKKAKLQKEFLERNNLK' A
#
# COMPACT_ATOMS: atom_id res chain seq x y z
N MET A 1 -0.70 19.57 -5.61
CA MET A 1 0.36 19.53 -4.58
C MET A 1 1.03 18.16 -4.47
N ILE A 2 0.37 17.11 -3.95
CA ILE A 2 1.03 15.78 -3.78
C ILE A 2 1.46 15.17 -5.11
N LYS A 3 0.61 15.23 -6.14
CA LYS A 3 0.93 14.74 -7.49
C LYS A 3 2.09 15.51 -8.12
N ASP A 4 2.07 16.83 -8.03
CA ASP A 4 3.12 17.69 -8.60
C ASP A 4 4.46 17.47 -7.90
N MET A 5 4.46 17.29 -6.58
CA MET A 5 5.65 16.96 -5.80
C MET A 5 6.19 15.57 -6.16
N ALA A 6 5.33 14.58 -6.39
CA ALA A 6 5.74 13.26 -6.87
C ALA A 6 6.39 13.34 -8.26
N THR A 7 5.86 14.16 -9.16
CA THR A 7 6.44 14.40 -10.48
C THR A 7 7.82 15.05 -10.38
N LEU A 8 7.96 16.09 -9.54
CA LEU A 8 9.25 16.78 -9.34
C LEU A 8 10.32 15.87 -8.75
N ILE A 9 9.96 15.11 -7.70
CA ILE A 9 10.86 14.14 -7.07
C ILE A 9 11.24 13.04 -8.07
N GLY A 10 10.27 12.50 -8.82
CA GLY A 10 10.53 11.47 -9.83
C GLY A 10 11.47 11.96 -10.94
N GLY A 11 11.27 13.18 -11.44
CA GLY A 11 12.16 13.80 -12.42
C GLY A 11 13.58 14.00 -11.88
N PHE A 12 13.71 14.50 -10.65
CA PHE A 12 15.00 14.66 -9.99
C PHE A 12 15.74 13.33 -9.80
N LEU A 13 15.05 12.30 -9.30
CA LEU A 13 15.64 10.96 -9.11
C LEU A 13 16.08 10.33 -10.45
N THR A 14 15.32 10.57 -11.52
CA THR A 14 15.70 10.13 -12.87
C THR A 14 16.98 10.82 -13.34
N ALA A 15 17.08 12.13 -13.17
CA ALA A 15 18.29 12.88 -13.50
C ALA A 15 19.50 12.44 -12.66
N LEU A 16 19.28 12.13 -11.38
CA LEU A 16 20.32 11.63 -10.48
C LEU A 16 20.84 10.25 -10.92
N LEU A 17 19.94 9.34 -11.33
CA LEU A 17 20.33 8.04 -11.88
C LEU A 17 21.18 8.19 -13.15
N LEU A 18 20.80 9.10 -14.06
CA LEU A 18 21.58 9.41 -15.27
C LEU A 18 22.96 10.00 -14.94
N PHE A 19 23.03 10.88 -13.94
CA PHE A 19 24.29 11.44 -13.46
C PHE A 19 25.22 10.34 -12.93
N PHE A 20 24.69 9.42 -12.12
CA PHE A 20 25.46 8.27 -11.63
C PHE A 20 26.02 7.42 -12.77
N GLY A 21 25.20 7.14 -13.80
CA GLY A 21 25.68 6.46 -15.01
C GLY A 21 26.82 7.20 -15.70
N THR A 22 26.75 8.53 -15.78
CA THR A 22 27.80 9.37 -16.40
C THR A 22 29.14 9.31 -15.65
N ILE A 23 29.11 9.22 -14.32
CA ILE A 23 30.33 9.13 -13.50
C ILE A 23 30.81 7.69 -13.27
N GLY A 24 30.22 6.71 -13.95
CA GLY A 24 30.59 5.30 -13.86
C GLY A 24 30.04 4.56 -12.65
N VAL A 25 29.08 5.14 -11.92
CA VAL A 25 28.35 4.46 -10.84
C VAL A 25 27.16 3.71 -11.44
N SER A 26 27.16 2.39 -11.30
CA SER A 26 26.09 1.52 -11.78
C SER A 26 25.46 0.73 -10.63
N PHE A 27 24.20 0.34 -10.81
CA PHE A 27 23.43 -0.41 -9.83
C PHE A 27 22.94 -1.70 -10.47
N GLU A 28 23.60 -2.82 -10.20
CA GLU A 28 23.22 -4.14 -10.75
C GLU A 28 21.79 -4.57 -10.39
N TRP A 29 21.29 -4.10 -9.25
CA TRP A 29 19.93 -4.37 -8.82
C TRP A 29 18.89 -3.48 -9.52
N PHE A 30 19.26 -2.41 -10.22
CA PHE A 30 18.31 -1.49 -10.87
C PHE A 30 17.99 -1.98 -12.29
N THR A 31 17.28 -3.11 -12.38
CA THR A 31 16.88 -3.76 -13.63
C THR A 31 15.37 -3.66 -13.83
N GLN A 32 14.90 -3.93 -15.04
CA GLN A 32 13.46 -3.99 -15.30
C GLN A 32 12.75 -5.02 -14.42
N ASP A 33 13.39 -6.17 -14.16
CA ASP A 33 12.82 -7.24 -13.35
C ASP A 33 12.66 -6.84 -11.88
N SER A 34 13.66 -6.17 -11.29
CA SER A 34 13.56 -5.69 -9.91
C SER A 34 12.52 -4.58 -9.76
N ILE A 35 12.42 -3.67 -10.74
CA ILE A 35 11.39 -2.63 -10.79
C ILE A 35 10.00 -3.29 -10.83
N ASN A 36 9.80 -4.26 -11.71
CA ASN A 36 8.54 -4.99 -11.83
C ASN A 36 8.19 -5.72 -10.51
N ALA A 37 9.16 -6.42 -9.91
CA ALA A 37 8.97 -7.10 -8.63
C ALA A 37 8.61 -6.12 -7.50
N PHE A 38 9.22 -4.94 -7.49
CA PHE A 38 8.93 -3.89 -6.51
C PHE A 38 7.51 -3.33 -6.67
N VAL A 39 7.04 -3.13 -7.90
CA VAL A 39 5.65 -2.72 -8.19
C VAL A 39 4.66 -3.78 -7.70
N VAL A 40 4.94 -5.06 -7.92
CA VAL A 40 4.11 -6.17 -7.41
C VAL A 40 4.08 -6.17 -5.88
N LEU A 41 5.24 -6.00 -5.24
CA LEU A 41 5.36 -5.94 -3.78
C LEU A 41 4.50 -4.81 -3.19
N ILE A 42 4.58 -3.59 -3.74
CA ILE A 42 3.76 -2.45 -3.28
C ILE A 42 2.28 -2.75 -3.48
N SER A 43 1.91 -3.31 -4.63
CA SER A 43 0.51 -3.65 -4.93
C SER A 43 -0.04 -4.67 -3.92
N ALA A 44 0.75 -5.71 -3.62
CA ALA A 44 0.41 -6.72 -2.62
C ALA A 44 0.33 -6.13 -1.21
N ALA A 45 1.23 -5.22 -0.84
CA ALA A 45 1.20 -4.54 0.46
C ALA A 45 -0.05 -3.65 0.62
N ILE A 46 -0.46 -2.93 -0.43
CA ILE A 46 -1.71 -2.15 -0.43
C ILE A 46 -2.91 -3.09 -0.26
N ALA A 47 -2.97 -4.18 -1.04
CA ALA A 47 -4.03 -5.17 -0.93
C ALA A 47 -4.11 -5.79 0.47
N LEU A 48 -2.96 -6.12 1.08
CA LEU A 48 -2.88 -6.60 2.45
C LEU A 48 -3.42 -5.57 3.44
N GLY A 49 -3.00 -4.31 3.35
CA GLY A 49 -3.47 -3.23 4.21
C GLY A 49 -4.98 -3.02 4.14
N ILE A 50 -5.56 -3.04 2.94
CA ILE A 50 -7.02 -2.95 2.73
C ILE A 50 -7.74 -4.14 3.39
N ASN A 51 -7.24 -5.37 3.19
CA ASN A 51 -7.86 -6.56 3.76
C ASN A 51 -7.75 -6.58 5.29
N LEU A 52 -6.60 -6.23 5.85
CA LEU A 52 -6.44 -6.10 7.30
C LEU A 52 -7.38 -5.04 7.88
N TYR A 53 -7.53 -3.90 7.21
CA TYR A 53 -8.47 -2.87 7.62
C TYR A 53 -9.94 -3.34 7.57
N ALA A 54 -10.31 -4.07 6.51
CA ALA A 54 -11.63 -4.67 6.37
C ALA A 54 -11.91 -5.69 7.48
N VAL A 55 -10.95 -6.59 7.75
CA VAL A 55 -11.04 -7.56 8.85
C VAL A 55 -11.16 -6.85 10.19
N TYR A 56 -10.34 -5.83 10.46
CA TYR A 56 -10.40 -5.06 11.70
C TYR A 56 -11.79 -4.46 11.94
N LYS A 57 -12.41 -3.89 10.90
CA LYS A 57 -13.76 -3.32 11.00
C LYS A 57 -14.86 -4.38 11.13
N ASN A 58 -14.74 -5.49 10.40
CA ASN A 58 -15.77 -6.53 10.35
C ASN A 58 -15.68 -7.52 11.51
N THR A 59 -14.54 -7.59 12.20
CA THR A 59 -14.36 -8.50 13.33
C THR A 59 -15.02 -7.92 14.58
N TYR A 60 -16.07 -8.60 15.04
CA TYR A 60 -16.89 -8.28 16.21
C TYR A 60 -16.09 -8.14 17.53
N VAL A 61 -14.90 -8.73 17.58
CA VAL A 61 -14.00 -8.70 18.75
C VAL A 61 -13.35 -7.32 18.93
N LEU A 62 -13.15 -6.56 17.85
CA LEU A 62 -12.35 -5.32 17.87
C LEU A 62 -13.20 -4.04 17.82
N THR A 63 -14.41 -4.09 17.24
CA THR A 63 -15.25 -2.88 17.13
C THR A 63 -16.55 -2.98 17.94
N LYS A 64 -16.77 -2.02 18.85
CA LYS A 64 -18.00 -1.91 19.67
C LYS A 64 -19.29 -1.90 18.84
N LYS A 65 -19.25 -1.35 17.63
CA LYS A 65 -20.41 -1.29 16.72
C LYS A 65 -20.84 -2.67 16.23
N ALA A 66 -19.89 -3.52 15.84
CA ALA A 66 -20.19 -4.87 15.38
C ALA A 66 -20.75 -5.74 16.53
N LYS A 67 -20.26 -5.55 17.76
CA LYS A 67 -20.81 -6.20 18.96
C LYS A 67 -22.26 -5.76 19.24
N LEU A 68 -22.53 -4.45 19.24
CA LEU A 68 -23.89 -3.91 19.41
C LEU A 68 -24.85 -4.37 18.33
N GLN A 69 -24.39 -4.48 17.08
CA GLN A 69 -25.20 -4.98 15.97
C GLN A 69 -25.56 -6.46 16.16
N LYS A 70 -24.63 -7.29 16.64
CA LYS A 70 -24.91 -8.69 16.98
C LYS A 70 -25.93 -8.80 18.12
N GLU A 71 -25.72 -8.08 19.22
CA GLU A 71 -26.67 -8.08 20.34
C GLU A 71 -28.07 -7.60 19.92
N PHE A 72 -28.14 -6.63 19.00
CA PHE A 72 -29.42 -6.20 18.44
C PHE A 72 -30.08 -7.30 17.59
N LEU A 73 -29.33 -7.97 16.72
CA LEU A 73 -29.86 -9.04 15.88
C LEU A 73 -30.36 -10.23 16.73
N GLU A 74 -29.61 -10.61 17.76
CA GLU A 74 -29.99 -11.67 18.72
C GLU A 74 -31.25 -11.28 19.51
N ARG A 75 -31.33 -10.04 20.02
CA ARG A 75 -32.52 -9.57 20.76
C ARG A 75 -33.78 -9.51 19.90
N ASN A 76 -33.65 -9.35 18.59
CA ASN A 76 -34.77 -9.21 17.67
C ASN A 76 -35.06 -10.49 16.88
N ASN A 77 -34.41 -11.63 17.17
CA ASN A 77 -34.54 -12.89 16.42
C ASN A 77 -34.31 -12.73 14.89
N LEU A 78 -33.48 -11.76 14.48
CA LEU A 78 -33.22 -11.48 13.06
C LEU A 78 -32.04 -12.30 12.52
N LYS A 79 -31.24 -12.90 13.40
CA LYS A 79 -30.23 -13.94 13.15
C LYS A 79 -29.60 -14.40 14.46
#